data_AF-A0A518AZ25-F1
#
_entry.id   AF-A0A518AZ25-F1
#
_cell.length_a   1.000
_cell.length_b   1.000
_cell.length_c   1.000
_cell.angle_alpha   90.00
_cell.angle_beta   90.00
_cell.angle_gamma   90.00
#
_symmetry.space_group_name_H-M   'P 1'
#
loop_
_entity.id
_entity.type
_entity.pdbx_description
1 polymer ?
#
loop_
_entity_poly.entity_id
_entity_poly.type
_entity_poly.pdbx_seq_one_letter_code
_entity_poly.pdbx_strand_id
1 'polypeptide(L)'
;MTDIPESKPETHCYRRHHYRCHTCRRQVHGRPDLDVPGSTVGPRVRLLSVYSREMLGISLDKTTTLLEDLFGIRLSRAAALGHLRWWRSSSDPDCQRIYDRPRRHQE
;
A
#
# COMPACT_ATOMS: atom_id res chain seq x y z
N MET A 1 -23.75 -25.16 0.89
CA MET A 1 -22.81 -24.51 1.82
C MET A 1 -21.45 -24.69 1.20
N THR A 2 -20.95 -23.68 0.50
CA THR A 2 -19.72 -23.79 -0.30
C THR A 2 -18.52 -23.72 0.64
N ASP A 3 -17.74 -24.79 0.66
CA ASP A 3 -16.52 -24.91 1.45
C ASP A 3 -15.49 -23.90 0.93
N ILE A 4 -15.06 -22.96 1.78
CA ILE A 4 -14.04 -21.98 1.40
C ILE A 4 -12.70 -22.70 1.46
N PRO A 5 -11.95 -22.80 0.35
CA PRO A 5 -10.69 -23.52 0.34
C PRO A 5 -9.70 -22.89 1.34
N GLU A 6 -8.90 -23.73 1.98
CA GLU A 6 -7.93 -23.31 2.97
C GLU A 6 -6.94 -22.28 2.37
N SER A 7 -6.82 -21.12 3.02
CA SER A 7 -5.99 -20.03 2.52
C SER A 7 -4.51 -20.43 2.58
N LYS A 8 -3.78 -20.28 1.48
CA LYS A 8 -2.32 -20.45 1.45
C LYS A 8 -1.64 -19.07 1.60
N PRO A 9 -1.20 -18.66 2.80
CA PRO A 9 -0.60 -17.34 2.99
C PRO A 9 0.78 -17.27 2.33
N GLU A 10 0.96 -16.34 1.40
CA GLU A 10 2.27 -16.00 0.84
C GLU A 10 2.92 -14.88 1.68
N THR A 11 4.06 -15.16 2.31
CA THR A 11 4.81 -14.16 3.09
C THR A 11 5.94 -13.57 2.25
N HIS A 12 5.86 -12.27 1.97
CA HIS A 12 6.90 -11.54 1.25
C HIS A 12 7.65 -10.61 2.21
N CYS A 13 8.95 -10.84 2.41
CA CYS A 13 9.81 -9.95 3.20
C CYS A 13 10.48 -8.92 2.29
N TYR A 14 10.12 -7.65 2.46
CA TYR A 14 10.78 -6.54 1.80
C TYR A 14 11.84 -5.95 2.73
N ARG A 15 13.12 -6.09 2.37
CA ARG A 15 14.24 -5.48 3.11
C ARG A 15 14.70 -4.21 2.40
N ARG A 16 14.67 -3.09 3.12
CA ARG A 16 15.27 -1.84 2.64
C ARG A 16 16.65 -1.65 3.21
N HIS A 17 17.60 -1.44 2.31
CA HIS A 17 18.91 -0.92 2.67
C HIS A 17 18.92 0.58 2.41
N HIS A 18 19.20 1.35 3.46
CA HIS A 18 19.41 2.79 3.35
C HIS A 18 20.91 3.03 3.26
N TYR A 19 21.35 3.63 2.16
CA TYR A 19 22.73 4.08 2.02
C TYR A 19 22.75 5.60 1.92
N ARG A 20 23.93 6.18 2.17
CA ARG A 20 24.18 7.60 1.98
C ARG A 20 25.18 7.73 0.84
N CYS A 21 24.84 8.50 -0.19
CA CYS A 21 25.78 8.74 -1.28
C CYS A 21 27.01 9.45 -0.74
N HIS A 22 28.21 8.91 -0.98
CA HIS A 22 29.46 9.54 -0.53
C HIS A 22 29.68 10.92 -1.17
N THR A 23 29.20 11.12 -2.40
CA THR A 23 29.39 12.37 -3.16
C THR A 23 28.38 13.45 -2.79
N CYS A 24 27.07 13.18 -2.89
CA CYS A 24 26.03 14.19 -2.69
C CYS A 24 25.37 14.16 -1.30
N ARG A 25 25.77 13.21 -0.44
CA ARG A 25 25.22 12.95 0.92
C ARG A 25 23.72 12.69 1.01
N ARG A 26 23.00 12.64 -0.12
CA ARG A 26 21.58 12.26 -0.16
C ARG A 26 21.41 10.80 0.24
N GLN A 27 20.26 10.52 0.84
CA GLN A 27 19.84 9.15 1.14
C GLN A 27 19.48 8.46 -0.18
N VAL A 28 20.03 7.27 -0.39
CA VAL A 28 19.74 6.41 -1.55
C VAL A 28 19.21 5.08 -1.05
N HIS A 29 18.26 4.52 -1.79
CA HIS A 29 17.51 3.32 -1.42
C HIS A 29 17.72 2.26 -2.51
N GLY A 30 17.97 1.01 -2.10
CA GLY A 30 18.24 -0.10 -3.02
C GLY A 30 16.97 -0.71 -3.65
N ARG A 31 17.06 -1.03 -4.95
CA ARG A 31 16.10 -1.72 -5.84
C ARG A 31 14.72 -1.04 -6.03
N PRO A 32 14.55 -0.22 -7.08
CA PRO A 32 13.30 0.48 -7.37
C PRO A 32 12.20 -0.42 -7.98
N ASP A 33 12.54 -1.64 -8.42
CA ASP A 33 11.66 -2.57 -9.12
C ASP A 33 10.61 -3.23 -8.20
N LEU A 34 10.89 -3.32 -6.90
CA LEU A 34 9.99 -3.93 -5.90
C LEU A 34 9.60 -2.97 -4.78
N ASP A 35 10.21 -1.78 -4.74
CA ASP A 35 10.02 -0.82 -3.66
C ASP A 35 8.98 0.22 -4.06
N VAL A 36 7.95 0.40 -3.23
CA VAL A 36 6.99 1.48 -3.43
C VAL A 36 7.59 2.73 -2.78
N PRO A 37 7.92 3.80 -3.55
CA PRO A 37 8.64 4.95 -3.00
C PRO A 37 7.96 5.53 -1.76
N GLY A 38 8.68 5.55 -0.64
CA GLY A 38 8.24 6.18 0.61
C GLY A 38 7.19 5.41 1.44
N SER A 39 6.92 4.13 1.19
CA SER A 39 5.96 3.34 2.01
C SER A 39 6.65 2.16 2.65
N THR A 40 6.64 1.96 3.97
CA THR A 40 7.29 0.82 4.66
C THR A 40 6.63 -0.55 4.44
N VAL A 41 5.53 -0.59 3.69
CA VAL A 41 4.78 -1.80 3.39
C VAL A 41 4.80 -2.07 1.89
N GLY A 42 4.51 -3.32 1.51
CA GLY A 42 4.43 -3.71 0.10
C GLY A 42 3.29 -3.01 -0.66
N PRO A 43 3.34 -3.04 -2.01
CA PRO A 43 2.40 -2.32 -2.88
C PRO A 43 0.94 -2.69 -2.64
N ARG A 44 0.65 -3.97 -2.37
CA ARG A 44 -0.72 -4.45 -2.10
C ARG A 44 -1.31 -3.81 -0.84
N VAL A 45 -0.53 -3.73 0.23
CA VAL A 45 -0.96 -3.14 1.52
C VAL A 45 -1.14 -1.64 1.38
N ARG A 46 -0.20 -0.98 0.69
CA ARG A 46 -0.30 0.47 0.40
C ARG A 46 -1.57 0.78 -0.39
N LEU A 47 -1.85 0.01 -1.44
CA LEU A 47 -3.04 0.17 -2.26
C LEU A 47 -4.32 -0.07 -1.45
N LEU A 48 -4.36 -1.14 -0.65
CA LEU A 48 -5.53 -1.44 0.19
C LEU A 48 -5.78 -0.32 1.21
N SER A 49 -4.73 0.20 1.86
CA SER A 49 -4.81 1.34 2.77
C SER A 49 -5.43 2.58 2.12
N VAL A 50 -5.06 2.85 0.86
CA VAL A 50 -5.62 3.98 0.09
C VAL A 50 -7.06 3.70 -0.32
N TYR A 51 -7.36 2.50 -0.82
CA TYR A 51 -8.69 2.08 -1.25
C TYR A 51 -9.70 2.17 -0.11
N SER A 52 -9.35 1.67 1.08
CA SER A 52 -10.18 1.78 2.28
C SER A 52 -10.56 3.23 2.60
N ARG A 53 -9.63 4.17 2.44
CA ARG A 53 -9.88 5.58 2.74
C ARG A 53 -10.66 6.29 1.64
N GLU A 54 -10.19 6.24 0.40
CA GLU A 54 -10.70 7.06 -0.70
C GLU A 54 -11.96 6.47 -1.35
N MET A 55 -12.08 5.14 -1.40
CA MET A 55 -13.21 4.47 -2.06
C MET A 55 -14.28 4.03 -1.07
N LEU A 56 -13.88 3.49 0.08
CA LEU A 56 -14.83 2.98 1.09
C LEU A 56 -15.16 4.01 2.17
N GLY A 57 -14.50 5.18 2.19
CA GLY A 57 -14.75 6.24 3.16
C GLY A 57 -14.31 5.92 4.60
N ILE A 58 -13.58 4.82 4.81
CA ILE A 58 -13.15 4.37 6.14
C ILE A 58 -12.16 5.40 6.72
N SER A 59 -12.23 5.69 8.02
CA SER A 59 -11.26 6.60 8.65
C SER A 59 -9.84 6.00 8.62
N LEU A 60 -8.82 6.85 8.72
CA LEU A 60 -7.44 6.37 8.74
C LEU A 60 -7.19 5.40 9.91
N ASP A 61 -7.70 5.74 11.10
CA ASP A 61 -7.57 4.91 12.30
C ASP A 61 -8.27 3.55 12.14
N LYS A 62 -9.48 3.54 11.59
CA LYS A 62 -10.18 2.27 11.29
C LYS A 62 -9.47 1.47 10.19
N THR A 63 -8.86 2.15 9.21
CA THR A 63 -8.07 1.49 8.17
C THR A 63 -6.84 0.79 8.77
N THR A 64 -6.14 1.44 9.70
CA THR A 64 -5.00 0.83 10.40
C THR A 64 -5.43 -0.35 11.26
N THR A 65 -6.56 -0.25 11.97
CA THR A 65 -7.13 -1.36 12.74
C THR A 65 -7.53 -2.53 11.84
N LEU A 66 -8.23 -2.28 10.73
CA LEU A 66 -8.61 -3.33 9.78
C LEU A 66 -7.42 -4.08 9.19
N LEU A 67 -6.31 -3.38 8.90
CA LEU A 67 -5.10 -4.00 8.39
C LEU A 67 -4.43 -4.90 9.45
N GLU A 68 -4.49 -4.52 10.71
CA GLU A 68 -4.01 -5.35 11.82
C GLU A 68 -4.93 -6.56 12.04
N ASP A 69 -6.25 -6.35 12.12
CA ASP A 69 -7.21 -7.41 12.41
C ASP A 69 -7.29 -8.47 11.30
N LEU A 70 -7.22 -8.06 10.03
CA LEU A 70 -7.39 -8.97 8.89
C LEU A 70 -6.08 -9.61 8.41
N PHE A 71 -4.96 -8.90 8.54
CA PHE A 71 -3.69 -9.31 7.94
C PHE A 71 -2.51 -9.32 8.91
N GLY A 72 -2.71 -8.93 10.18
CA GLY A 72 -1.63 -8.80 11.16
C GLY A 72 -0.67 -7.64 10.84
N ILE A 73 -1.07 -6.69 9.99
CA ILE A 73 -0.19 -5.63 9.51
C ILE A 73 -0.39 -4.36 10.34
N ARG A 74 0.57 -4.10 11.23
CA ARG A 74 0.61 -2.86 12.00
C ARG A 74 1.06 -1.69 11.14
N LEU A 75 0.12 -0.79 10.87
CA LEU A 75 0.38 0.46 10.16
C LEU A 75 0.09 1.63 11.09
N SER A 76 1.02 2.57 11.21
CA SER A 76 0.75 3.79 11.97
C SER A 76 -0.20 4.70 11.18
N ARG A 77 -0.99 5.51 11.89
CA ARG A 77 -1.85 6.52 11.27
C ARG A 77 -1.07 7.49 10.37
N ALA A 78 0.15 7.86 10.77
CA ALA A 78 1.05 8.70 9.98
C ALA A 78 1.47 8.03 8.66
N ALA A 79 1.75 6.71 8.69
CA ALA A 79 2.06 5.96 7.48
C ALA A 79 0.85 5.86 6.54
N ALA A 80 -0.35 5.59 7.08
CA ALA A 80 -1.60 5.59 6.30
C ALA A 80 -1.87 6.96 5.65
N LEU A 81 -1.64 8.06 6.37
CA LEU A 81 -1.71 9.41 5.80
C LEU A 81 -0.66 9.64 4.71
N GLY A 82 0.56 9.12 4.89
CA GLY A 82 1.62 9.16 3.89
C GLY A 82 1.24 8.43 2.59
N HIS A 83 0.58 7.27 2.71
CA HIS A 83 0.05 6.54 1.55
C HIS A 83 -0.98 7.37 0.80
N LEU A 84 -1.87 8.05 1.53
CA LEU A 84 -2.89 8.92 0.96
C LEU A 84 -2.31 10.14 0.23
N ARG A 85 -1.31 10.78 0.84
CA ARG A 85 -0.62 11.91 0.21
C ARG A 85 0.08 11.50 -1.07
N TRP A 86 0.78 10.36 -1.02
CA TRP A 86 1.38 9.78 -2.22
C TRP A 86 0.32 9.55 -3.28
N TRP A 87 -0.78 8.87 -2.96
CA TRP A 87 -1.87 8.59 -3.89
C TRP A 87 -2.36 9.84 -4.59
N ARG A 88 -2.62 10.92 -3.84
CA ARG A 88 -3.09 12.20 -4.39
C ARG A 88 -2.05 12.93 -5.24
N SER A 89 -0.76 12.66 -5.01
CA SER A 89 0.33 13.20 -5.82
C SER A 89 0.72 12.33 -7.02
N SER A 90 0.26 11.08 -7.04
CA SER A 90 0.56 10.12 -8.11
C SER A 90 -0.26 10.46 -9.34
N SER A 91 0.40 10.90 -10.41
CA SER A 91 -0.14 10.92 -11.78
C SER A 91 -0.01 9.55 -12.48
N ASP A 92 0.08 8.47 -11.70
CA ASP A 92 0.42 7.13 -12.16
C ASP A 92 -0.76 6.47 -12.90
N PRO A 93 -0.63 6.14 -14.20
CA PRO A 93 -1.70 5.53 -14.99
C PRO A 93 -2.19 4.18 -14.46
N ASP A 94 -1.34 3.39 -13.80
CA ASP A 94 -1.74 2.10 -13.22
C ASP A 94 -2.61 2.29 -11.97
N CYS A 95 -2.36 3.35 -11.20
CA CYS A 95 -3.24 3.77 -10.12
C CYS A 95 -4.62 4.20 -10.67
N GLN A 96 -4.64 4.91 -11.81
CA GLN A 96 -5.86 5.30 -12.50
C GLN A 96 -6.62 4.08 -13.08
N ARG A 97 -5.92 3.06 -13.56
CA ARG A 97 -6.54 1.84 -14.10
C ARG A 97 -7.29 1.04 -13.03
N ILE A 98 -6.86 1.13 -11.78
CA ILE A 98 -7.56 0.55 -10.62
C ILE A 98 -8.88 1.31 -10.35
N TYR A 99 -8.93 2.63 -10.59
CA TYR A 99 -10.16 3.45 -10.55
C TYR A 99 -11.21 3.01 -11.58
N ASP A 100 -10.78 2.63 -12.79
CA ASP A 100 -11.70 2.33 -13.90
C ASP A 100 -12.31 0.93 -13.83
N ARG A 101 -11.76 0.05 -12.98
CA ARG A 101 -12.20 -1.36 -12.91
C ARG A 101 -13.57 -1.53 -12.23
N PRO A 102 -13.87 -0.86 -11.09
CA PRO A 102 -15.19 -0.93 -10.47
C PRO A 102 -16.30 -0.28 -11.30
N ARG A 103 -16.00 0.67 -12.20
CA ARG A 103 -17.01 1.38 -13.01
C ARG A 103 -17.57 0.55 -14.16
N ARG A 104 -16.89 -0.53 -14.59
CA ARG A 104 -17.34 -1.42 -15.68
C ARG A 104 -18.36 -2.49 -15.28
N HIS A 105 -18.67 -2.62 -13.99
CA HIS A 105 -19.66 -3.58 -13.49
C HIS A 105 -20.98 -2.91 -13.09
N GLN A 106 -21.18 -1.64 -13.46
CA GLN A 106 -22.44 -0.89 -13.26
C GLN A 106 -23.19 -0.65 -14.58
N GLU A 107 -22.80 -1.31 -15.67
CA GLU A 107 -23.51 -1.33 -16.97
C GLU A 107 -24.07 -2.74 -17.26
#